data_AF-A0A2V7VZW8-F1
#
_entry.id   AF-A0A2V7VZW8-F1
#
_cell.length_a   1.000
_cell.length_b   1.000
_cell.length_c   1.000
_cell.angle_alpha   90.00
_cell.angle_beta   90.00
_cell.angle_gamma   90.00
#
_symmetry.space_group_name_H-M   'P 1'
#
loop_
_entity.id
_entity.type
_entity.pdbx_description
1 polymer ?
#
loop_
_entity_poly.entity_id
_entity_poly.type
_entity_poly.pdbx_seq_one_letter_code
_entity_poly.pdbx_strand_id
1 'polypeptide(L)'
;MARLDQMPGLDRDAALAILGEIGDDMLPWADEHRFAAWAGLCPGNHESAGKRKKISVRKGNPFLKSIMVQAATAAVRTKGSYYQAKFRRLMMRRGYKRAIVAIAHSMLVAIYHMIRDNKPYRELGGDWLDKRSAESKSKALVNQLERLGYRVELLPAQA
;
A
#
# COMPACT_ATOMS: atom_id res chain seq x y z
N MET A 1 -19.40 -12.45 -1.43
CA MET A 1 -18.34 -12.60 -2.46
C MET A 1 -17.76 -11.23 -2.73
N ALA A 2 -16.61 -10.93 -2.13
CA ALA A 2 -15.91 -9.67 -2.34
C ALA A 2 -15.45 -9.57 -3.80
N ARG A 3 -15.81 -8.49 -4.49
CA ARG A 3 -15.45 -8.21 -5.89
C ARG A 3 -14.04 -7.62 -5.96
N LEU A 4 -13.02 -8.49 -5.95
CA LEU A 4 -11.60 -8.10 -6.03
C LEU A 4 -11.23 -7.50 -7.40
N ASP A 5 -12.00 -7.82 -8.44
CA ASP A 5 -11.91 -7.30 -9.81
C ASP A 5 -12.14 -5.78 -9.93
N GLN A 6 -12.71 -5.15 -8.89
CA GLN A 6 -12.85 -3.69 -8.84
C GLN A 6 -11.52 -2.96 -8.56
N MET A 7 -10.51 -3.68 -8.07
CA MET A 7 -9.22 -3.07 -7.80
C MET A 7 -8.42 -2.93 -9.11
N PRO A 8 -7.89 -1.73 -9.42
CA PRO A 8 -7.12 -1.54 -10.64
C PRO A 8 -5.92 -2.47 -10.70
N GLY A 9 -5.75 -3.14 -11.84
CA GLY A 9 -4.68 -4.11 -12.08
C GLY A 9 -5.02 -5.56 -11.74
N LEU A 10 -6.20 -5.84 -11.18
CA LEU A 10 -6.73 -7.19 -11.09
C LEU A 10 -7.77 -7.44 -12.18
N ASP A 11 -7.58 -8.52 -12.91
CA ASP A 11 -8.62 -9.10 -13.76
C ASP A 11 -9.38 -10.20 -13.00
N ARG A 12 -10.52 -10.64 -13.54
CA ARG A 12 -11.36 -11.68 -12.95
C ARG A 12 -10.59 -12.97 -12.68
N ASP A 13 -9.75 -13.40 -13.61
CA ASP A 13 -8.98 -14.65 -13.46
C ASP A 13 -7.91 -14.51 -12.38
N ALA A 14 -7.24 -13.36 -12.30
CA ALA A 14 -6.28 -13.06 -11.24
C ALA A 14 -6.97 -13.00 -9.86
N ALA A 15 -8.16 -12.40 -9.80
CA ALA A 15 -8.98 -12.35 -8.59
C ALA A 15 -9.39 -13.76 -8.12
N LEU A 16 -9.81 -14.63 -9.04
CA LEU A 16 -10.16 -16.03 -8.74
C LEU A 16 -8.94 -16.83 -8.28
N ALA A 17 -7.79 -16.66 -8.94
CA ALA A 17 -6.56 -17.33 -8.53
C ALA A 17 -6.11 -16.89 -7.13
N ILE A 18 -6.19 -15.59 -6.82
CA ILE A 18 -5.93 -15.05 -5.48
C ILE A 18 -6.87 -15.66 -4.45
N LEU A 19 -8.17 -15.72 -4.75
CA LEU A 19 -9.17 -16.31 -3.86
C LEU A 19 -8.94 -17.81 -3.66
N GLY A 20 -8.49 -18.53 -4.69
CA GLY A 20 -8.14 -19.95 -4.59
C GLY A 20 -6.92 -20.21 -3.70
N GLU A 21 -5.96 -19.29 -3.67
CA GLU A 21 -4.74 -19.41 -2.84
C GLU A 21 -4.96 -19.03 -1.38
N ILE A 22 -5.85 -18.07 -1.10
CA ILE A 22 -6.05 -17.52 0.25
C ILE A 22 -7.30 -18.10 0.93
N GLY A 23 -8.34 -18.40 0.15
CA GLY A 23 -9.68 -18.68 0.66
C GLY A 23 -10.51 -17.42 0.89
N ASP A 24 -11.75 -17.62 1.33
CA ASP A 24 -12.72 -16.58 1.68
C ASP A 24 -12.69 -16.18 3.17
N ASP A 25 -11.93 -16.90 3.98
CA ASP A 25 -11.79 -16.64 5.41
C ASP A 25 -10.44 -15.97 5.74
N MET A 26 -10.51 -14.79 6.37
CA MET A 26 -9.34 -14.07 6.88
C MET A 26 -9.08 -14.30 8.37
N LEU A 27 -9.96 -15.01 9.09
CA LEU A 27 -9.83 -15.31 10.52
C LEU A 27 -8.49 -15.97 10.92
N PRO A 28 -7.87 -16.86 10.10
CA PRO A 28 -6.56 -17.42 10.43
C PRO A 28 -5.46 -16.35 10.61
N TRP A 29 -5.64 -15.18 10.00
CA TRP A 29 -4.75 -14.03 10.12
C TRP A 29 -5.38 -12.93 10.97
N ALA A 30 -4.99 -12.86 12.23
CA ALA A 30 -5.45 -11.83 13.17
C ALA A 30 -5.18 -10.37 12.74
N ASP A 31 -4.25 -10.15 11.81
CA ASP A 31 -3.79 -8.82 11.35
C ASP A 31 -3.33 -8.91 9.89
N GLU A 32 -3.59 -7.87 9.10
CA GLU A 32 -3.09 -7.69 7.74
C GLU A 32 -1.57 -7.87 7.62
N HIS A 33 -0.81 -7.52 8.66
CA HIS A 33 0.64 -7.67 8.68
C HIS A 33 1.07 -9.13 8.68
N ARG A 34 0.34 -10.00 9.40
CA ARG A 34 0.60 -11.45 9.42
C ARG A 34 0.27 -12.06 8.06
N PHE A 35 -0.82 -11.61 7.46
CA PHE A 35 -1.21 -12.01 6.11
C PHE A 35 -0.16 -11.61 5.06
N ALA A 36 0.31 -10.36 5.09
CA ALA A 36 1.37 -9.89 4.19
C ALA A 36 2.73 -10.57 4.42
N ALA A 37 3.03 -10.95 5.65
CA ALA A 37 4.21 -11.73 5.98
C ALA A 37 4.13 -13.17 5.44
N TRP A 38 2.96 -13.81 5.53
CA TRP A 38 2.68 -15.14 4.97
C TRP A 38 2.79 -15.14 3.44
N ALA A 39 2.16 -14.17 2.77
CA ALA A 39 2.24 -14.00 1.32
C ALA A 39 3.65 -13.64 0.81
N GLY A 40 4.55 -13.24 1.71
CA GLY A 40 5.93 -12.88 1.35
C GLY A 40 6.02 -11.59 0.55
N LEU A 41 5.14 -10.62 0.80
CA LEU A 41 5.21 -9.25 0.26
C LEU A 41 5.72 -8.22 1.28
N CYS A 42 6.10 -8.67 2.48
CA CYS A 42 6.72 -7.86 3.51
C CYS A 42 8.27 -7.99 3.47
N PRO A 43 9.03 -6.91 3.76
CA PRO A 43 10.47 -7.01 3.97
C PRO A 43 10.80 -8.02 5.08
N GLY A 44 11.87 -8.80 4.90
CA GLY A 44 12.41 -9.63 5.98
C GLY A 44 12.92 -8.78 7.15
N ASN A 45 13.01 -9.38 8.34
CA ASN A 45 13.74 -8.79 9.46
C ASN A 45 15.01 -9.59 9.69
N HIS A 46 16.16 -9.08 9.22
CA HIS A 46 17.46 -9.74 9.34
C HIS A 46 18.36 -8.87 10.22
N GLU A 47 18.24 -9.06 11.52
CA GLU A 47 19.04 -8.39 12.54
C GLU A 47 19.78 -9.44 13.36
N SER A 48 21.07 -9.20 13.62
CA SER A 48 21.90 -10.07 14.44
C SER A 48 22.83 -9.20 15.25
N ALA A 49 22.87 -9.43 16.57
CA ALA A 49 23.65 -8.63 17.53
C ALA A 49 23.47 -7.10 17.35
N GLY A 50 22.22 -6.64 17.16
CA GLY A 50 21.90 -5.21 16.97
C GLY A 50 22.29 -4.62 15.62
N LYS A 51 22.89 -5.41 14.71
CA LYS A 51 23.27 -4.96 13.36
C LYS A 51 22.25 -5.41 12.33
N ARG A 52 21.69 -4.45 11.59
CA ARG A 52 20.78 -4.70 10.47
C ARG A 52 21.57 -5.14 9.24
N LYS A 53 21.26 -6.34 8.73
CA LYS A 53 21.87 -6.88 7.51
C LYS A 53 21.05 -6.48 6.28
N LYS A 54 21.58 -6.77 5.08
CA LYS A 54 20.85 -6.58 3.82
C LYS A 54 19.60 -7.47 3.82
N ILE A 55 18.44 -6.83 3.68
CA ILE A 55 17.15 -7.50 3.69
C ILE A 55 16.65 -7.70 2.26
N SER A 56 16.13 -8.90 1.99
CA SER A 56 15.30 -9.20 0.82
C SER A 56 13.84 -9.40 1.25
N VAL A 57 12.95 -9.45 0.27
CA VAL A 57 11.56 -9.81 0.49
C VAL A 57 11.51 -11.29 0.90
N ARG A 58 10.63 -11.65 1.84
CA ARG A 58 10.44 -13.06 2.26
C ARG A 58 10.05 -13.95 1.08
N LYS A 59 10.35 -15.26 1.19
CA LYS A 59 9.97 -16.24 0.16
C LYS A 59 8.44 -16.37 0.04
N GLY A 60 7.76 -16.62 1.16
CA GLY A 60 6.29 -16.69 1.23
C GLY A 60 5.68 -17.68 0.24
N ASN A 61 4.41 -17.50 -0.10
CA ASN A 61 3.75 -18.23 -1.19
C ASN A 61 4.23 -17.66 -2.56
N PRO A 62 4.96 -18.44 -3.38
CA PRO A 62 5.52 -17.97 -4.64
C PRO A 62 4.45 -17.68 -5.71
N PHE A 63 3.34 -18.43 -5.74
CA PHE A 63 2.26 -18.27 -6.70
C PHE A 63 1.51 -16.96 -6.44
N LEU A 64 1.01 -16.79 -5.22
CA LEU A 64 0.32 -15.57 -4.81
C LEU A 64 1.21 -14.34 -5.02
N LYS A 65 2.49 -14.44 -4.64
CA LYS A 65 3.45 -13.34 -4.82
C LYS A 65 3.64 -12.96 -6.29
N SER A 66 3.74 -13.94 -7.18
CA SER A 66 3.88 -13.70 -8.62
C SER A 66 2.67 -12.96 -9.18
N ILE A 67 1.46 -13.45 -8.88
CA ILE A 67 0.20 -12.83 -9.31
C ILE A 67 0.10 -11.39 -8.78
N MET A 68 0.40 -11.18 -7.50
CA MET A 68 0.33 -9.85 -6.89
C MET A 68 1.34 -8.86 -7.48
N VAL A 69 2.54 -9.32 -7.87
CA VAL A 69 3.54 -8.46 -8.54
C VAL A 69 3.09 -8.10 -9.96
N GLN A 70 2.50 -9.04 -10.70
CA GLN A 70 1.92 -8.78 -12.02
C GLN A 70 0.76 -7.78 -11.92
N ALA A 71 -0.16 -8.02 -10.98
CA ALA A 71 -1.29 -7.15 -10.70
C ALA A 71 -0.83 -5.73 -10.32
N ALA A 72 0.16 -5.61 -9.43
CA ALA A 72 0.74 -4.32 -9.08
C ALA A 72 1.38 -3.61 -10.28
N THR A 73 2.03 -4.34 -11.17
CA THR A 73 2.61 -3.77 -12.39
C THR A 73 1.53 -3.24 -13.34
N ALA A 74 0.38 -3.91 -13.43
CA ALA A 74 -0.77 -3.41 -14.17
C ALA A 74 -1.41 -2.19 -13.46
N ALA A 75 -1.58 -2.26 -12.14
CA ALA A 75 -2.21 -1.22 -11.33
C ALA A 75 -1.52 0.15 -11.48
N VAL A 76 -0.18 0.18 -11.49
CA VAL A 76 0.60 1.43 -11.61
C VAL A 76 0.53 2.08 -12.99
N ARG A 77 0.12 1.34 -14.02
CA ARG A 77 -0.10 1.86 -15.38
C ARG A 77 -1.45 2.57 -15.52
N THR A 78 -2.40 2.28 -14.62
CA THR A 78 -3.71 2.94 -14.60
C THR A 78 -3.54 4.41 -14.23
N LYS A 79 -3.93 5.31 -15.14
CA LYS A 79 -3.76 6.75 -14.95
C LYS A 79 -4.72 7.27 -13.89
N GLY A 80 -4.24 8.15 -13.00
CA GLY A 80 -5.07 8.80 -11.98
C GLY A 80 -5.43 7.91 -10.78
N SER A 81 -4.93 6.68 -10.71
CA SER A 81 -5.15 5.79 -9.56
C SER A 81 -4.27 6.18 -8.37
N TYR A 82 -4.74 5.86 -7.16
CA TYR A 82 -3.96 5.98 -5.93
C TYR A 82 -2.63 5.21 -6.03
N TYR A 83 -2.65 4.00 -6.62
CA TYR A 83 -1.45 3.18 -6.75
C TYR A 83 -0.42 3.81 -7.68
N GLN A 84 -0.82 4.47 -8.76
CA GLN A 84 0.11 5.21 -9.62
C GLN A 84 0.79 6.35 -8.86
N ALA A 85 0.02 7.17 -8.13
CA ALA A 85 0.58 8.27 -7.35
C ALA A 85 1.55 7.77 -6.27
N LYS A 86 1.17 6.69 -5.57
CA LYS A 86 2.02 6.03 -4.57
C LYS A 86 3.30 5.47 -5.19
N PHE A 87 3.18 4.83 -6.36
CA PHE A 87 4.30 4.23 -7.08
C PHE A 87 5.33 5.28 -7.49
N ARG A 88 4.90 6.40 -8.08
CA ARG A 88 5.81 7.49 -8.48
C ARG A 88 6.66 7.98 -7.31
N ARG A 89 6.03 8.21 -6.14
CA ARG A 89 6.75 8.65 -4.92
C ARG A 89 7.75 7.61 -4.42
N LEU A 90 7.38 6.33 -4.45
CA LEU A 90 8.26 5.24 -4.00
C LEU A 90 9.39 4.99 -4.98
N MET A 91 9.13 5.07 -6.28
CA MET A 91 10.09 4.85 -7.35
C MET A 91 11.25 5.84 -7.26
N MET A 92 10.96 7.12 -7.02
CA MET A 92 11.99 8.16 -6.83
C MET A 92 12.90 7.90 -5.63
N ARG A 93 12.41 7.26 -4.56
CA ARG A 93 13.18 7.05 -3.32
C ARG A 93 13.87 5.69 -3.23
N ARG A 94 13.29 4.65 -3.84
CA ARG A 94 13.69 3.24 -3.62
C ARG A 94 14.00 2.47 -4.90
N GLY A 95 13.68 3.02 -6.07
CA GLY A 95 13.82 2.36 -7.36
C GLY A 95 12.63 1.46 -7.73
N TYR A 96 12.56 1.10 -9.02
CA TYR A 96 11.41 0.43 -9.64
C TYR A 96 10.98 -0.87 -8.95
N LYS A 97 11.89 -1.85 -8.83
CA LYS A 97 11.56 -3.19 -8.30
C LYS A 97 11.01 -3.13 -6.88
N ARG A 98 11.61 -2.30 -6.02
CA ARG A 98 11.17 -2.10 -4.63
C ARG A 98 9.84 -1.37 -4.55
N ALA A 99 9.61 -0.41 -5.46
CA ALA A 99 8.34 0.30 -5.53
C ALA A 99 7.18 -0.64 -5.94
N ILE A 100 7.37 -1.51 -6.94
CA ILE A 100 6.35 -2.50 -7.35
C ILE A 100 5.98 -3.42 -6.18
N VAL A 101 6.96 -3.97 -5.46
CA VAL A 101 6.67 -4.84 -4.31
C VAL A 101 5.90 -4.10 -3.21
N ALA A 102 6.22 -2.83 -2.97
CA ALA A 102 5.50 -2.02 -2.00
C ALA A 102 4.05 -1.71 -2.43
N ILE A 103 3.80 -1.57 -3.74
CA ILE A 103 2.44 -1.47 -4.27
C ILE A 103 1.70 -2.82 -4.12
N ALA A 104 2.35 -3.93 -4.46
CA ALA A 104 1.77 -5.27 -4.27
C ALA A 104 1.40 -5.52 -2.79
N HIS A 105 2.26 -5.14 -1.85
CA HIS A 105 1.94 -5.17 -0.41
C HIS A 105 0.71 -4.31 -0.07
N SER A 106 0.62 -3.11 -0.64
CA SER A 106 -0.52 -2.21 -0.39
C SER A 106 -1.83 -2.77 -0.93
N MET A 107 -1.79 -3.38 -2.12
CA MET A 107 -2.93 -4.08 -2.72
C MET A 107 -3.33 -5.29 -1.87
N LEU A 108 -2.35 -6.04 -1.36
CA LEU A 108 -2.61 -7.21 -0.50
C LEU A 108 -3.33 -6.82 0.80
N VAL A 109 -2.92 -5.73 1.43
CA VAL A 109 -3.59 -5.18 2.62
C VAL A 109 -5.01 -4.72 2.27
N ALA A 110 -5.22 -4.11 1.10
CA ALA A 110 -6.57 -3.76 0.65
C ALA A 110 -7.45 -5.01 0.48
N ILE A 111 -6.93 -6.07 -0.16
CA ILE A 111 -7.63 -7.35 -0.33
C ILE A 111 -8.03 -7.94 1.03
N TYR A 112 -7.14 -7.94 2.01
CA TYR A 112 -7.44 -8.43 3.36
C TYR A 112 -8.64 -7.73 3.98
N HIS A 113 -8.69 -6.39 3.94
CA HIS A 113 -9.83 -5.64 4.48
C HIS A 113 -11.09 -5.80 3.64
N MET A 114 -10.97 -5.94 2.31
CA MET A 114 -12.12 -6.19 1.44
C MET A 114 -12.79 -7.52 1.77
N ILE A 115 -12.01 -8.58 2.02
CA ILE A 115 -12.55 -9.90 2.36
C ILE A 115 -13.08 -9.90 3.80
N ARG A 116 -12.28 -9.43 4.77
CA ARG A 116 -12.66 -9.42 6.20
C ARG A 116 -13.92 -8.61 6.47
N ASP A 117 -14.03 -7.41 5.88
CA ASP A 117 -15.16 -6.51 6.12
C ASP A 117 -16.28 -6.69 5.07
N ASN A 118 -16.08 -7.58 4.08
CA ASN A 118 -16.97 -7.80 2.93
C ASN A 118 -17.36 -6.49 2.21
N LYS A 119 -16.40 -5.58 2.04
CA LYS A 119 -16.59 -4.25 1.43
C LYS A 119 -15.96 -4.20 0.03
N PRO A 120 -16.60 -3.47 -0.92
CA PRO A 120 -16.04 -3.24 -2.24
C PRO A 120 -14.77 -2.38 -2.17
N TYR A 121 -13.94 -2.47 -3.22
CA TYR A 121 -12.74 -1.64 -3.31
C TYR A 121 -13.15 -0.18 -3.48
N ARG A 122 -12.60 0.70 -2.64
CA ARG A 122 -12.77 2.15 -2.76
C ARG A 122 -11.48 2.77 -3.27
N GLU A 123 -11.52 3.24 -4.52
CA GLU A 123 -10.44 4.02 -5.09
C GLU A 123 -10.37 5.40 -4.42
N LEU A 124 -9.18 5.78 -3.95
CA LEU A 124 -8.96 7.06 -3.27
C LEU A 124 -8.60 8.17 -4.27
N GLY A 125 -8.12 7.79 -5.46
CA GLY A 125 -7.67 8.72 -6.49
C GLY A 125 -6.22 9.19 -6.28
N GLY A 126 -5.61 9.69 -7.36
CA GLY A 126 -4.23 10.15 -7.38
C GLY A 126 -3.96 11.33 -6.43
N ASP A 127 -4.91 12.26 -6.32
CA ASP A 127 -4.76 13.50 -5.55
C ASP A 127 -4.82 13.29 -4.04
N TRP A 128 -5.33 12.14 -3.58
CA TRP A 128 -5.50 11.85 -2.16
C TRP A 128 -4.19 11.97 -1.38
N LEU A 129 -3.10 11.49 -2.00
CA LEU A 129 -1.77 11.57 -1.41
C LEU A 129 -1.22 12.99 -1.37
N ASP A 130 -1.64 13.86 -2.29
CA ASP A 130 -1.26 15.28 -2.31
C ASP A 130 -2.04 16.06 -1.25
N LYS A 131 -3.36 15.84 -1.15
CA LYS A 131 -4.21 16.41 -0.08
C LYS A 131 -3.71 16.05 1.32
N ARG A 132 -3.43 14.76 1.56
CA ARG A 132 -2.87 14.31 2.85
C ARG A 132 -1.47 14.86 3.13
N SER A 133 -0.68 15.10 2.08
CA SER A 133 0.63 15.75 2.24
C SER A 133 0.48 17.24 2.56
N ALA A 134 -0.55 17.91 2.05
CA ALA A 134 -0.79 19.32 2.30
C ALA A 134 -1.11 19.56 3.79
N GLU A 135 -1.95 18.73 4.40
CA GLU A 135 -2.24 18.80 5.85
C GLU A 135 -1.01 18.52 6.71
N SER A 136 -0.23 17.48 6.36
CA SER A 136 1.02 17.19 7.08
C SER A 136 2.03 18.34 6.93
N LYS A 137 2.08 18.97 5.75
CA LYS A 137 2.96 20.11 5.46
C LYS A 137 2.50 21.37 6.21
N SER A 138 1.20 21.66 6.24
CA SER A 138 0.67 22.82 6.98
C SER A 138 0.99 22.67 8.47
N LYS A 139 0.76 21.48 9.05
CA LYS A 139 1.13 21.20 10.43
C LYS A 139 2.63 21.32 10.68
N ALA A 140 3.47 20.84 9.76
CA ALA A 140 4.92 20.98 9.88
C ALA A 140 5.36 22.46 9.84
N LEU A 141 4.77 23.27 8.96
CA LEU A 141 5.05 24.71 8.84
C LEU A 141 4.59 25.49 10.08
N VAL A 142 3.39 25.18 10.59
CA VAL A 142 2.90 25.75 11.87
C VAL A 142 3.87 25.46 12.99
N ASN A 143 4.25 24.19 13.18
CA ASN A 143 5.23 23.81 14.21
C ASN A 143 6.58 24.51 14.03
N GLN A 144 7.00 24.80 12.80
CA GLN A 144 8.27 25.47 12.51
C GLN A 144 8.21 26.96 12.84
N LEU A 145 7.08 27.62 12.56
CA LEU A 145 6.84 29.02 12.90
C LEU A 145 6.68 29.22 14.42
N GLU A 146 5.99 28.30 15.09
CA GLU A 146 5.87 28.28 16.56
C GLU A 146 7.24 28.13 17.24
N ARG A 147 8.12 27.29 16.71
CA ARG A 147 9.50 27.15 17.18
C ARG A 147 10.34 28.41 17.05
N LEU A 148 9.99 29.29 16.11
CA LEU A 148 10.63 30.58 15.91
C LEU A 148 10.00 31.69 16.78
N GLY A 149 9.02 31.35 17.62
CA GLY A 149 8.37 32.28 18.56
C GLY A 149 7.11 32.98 18.02
N TYR A 150 6.63 32.58 16.84
CA TYR A 150 5.40 33.13 16.26
C TYR A 150 4.18 32.31 16.69
N ARG A 151 3.11 32.98 17.14
CA ARG A 151 1.80 32.33 17.29
C ARG A 151 1.12 32.31 15.92
N VAL A 152 0.78 31.11 15.43
CA VAL A 152 0.20 30.93 14.08
C VAL A 152 -1.24 30.47 14.18
N GLU A 153 -2.15 31.22 13.56
CA GLU A 153 -3.55 30.82 13.38
C GLU A 153 -3.82 30.62 11.88
N LEU A 154 -4.30 29.44 11.51
CA LEU A 154 -4.65 29.12 10.13
C LEU A 154 -6.09 29.54 9.85
N LEU A 155 -6.25 30.64 9.12
CA LEU A 155 -7.55 31.08 8.62
C LEU A 155 -7.77 30.51 7.21
N PRO A 156 -8.95 29.94 6.89
CA PRO A 156 -9.24 29.50 5.53
C PRO A 156 -9.23 30.71 4.59
N ALA A 157 -8.52 30.61 3.47
CA ALA A 157 -8.55 31.64 2.44
C ALA A 157 -9.99 31.76 1.92
N GLN A 158 -10.56 32.97 1.98
CA GLN A 158 -11.85 33.26 1.35
C GLN A 158 -11.72 33.09 -0.17
N ALA A 159 -12.64 32.30 -0.73
CA ALA A 159 -12.65 31.88 -2.13
C ALA A 159 -13.09 33.00 -3.08
#